data_AF-A0A2J0LFU3-F1
#
_entry.id   AF-A0A2J0LFU3-F1
#
_cell.length_a   1.000
_cell.length_b   1.000
_cell.length_c   1.000
_cell.angle_alpha   90.00
_cell.angle_beta   90.00
_cell.angle_gamma   90.00
#
_symmetry.space_group_name_H-M   'P 1'
#
loop_
_entity.id
_entity.type
_entity.pdbx_description
1 polymer ?
#
loop_
_entity_poly.entity_id
_entity_poly.type
_entity_poly.pdbx_seq_one_letter_code
_entity_poly.pdbx_strand_id
1 'polypeptide(L)'
;MERHLDDELKNYKLKLLKMTALVEDAIHQSIEALRTRNKYLAESVIKRDNEIDEMENEIEEQAIELLALFQPMAGDLRFITTGMHVNT
;
A
#
# COMPACT_ATOMS: atom_id res chain seq x y z
N MET A 1 20.34 2.37 -17.15
CA MET A 1 20.03 3.00 -15.85
C MET A 1 18.55 3.38 -15.79
N GLU A 2 18.00 4.11 -16.77
CA GLU A 2 16.55 4.39 -16.88
C GLU A 2 15.65 3.15 -16.71
N ARG A 3 15.94 2.05 -17.42
CA ARG A 3 15.14 0.81 -17.30
C ARG A 3 15.03 0.23 -15.89
N HIS A 4 16.06 0.40 -15.06
CA HIS A 4 16.03 -0.15 -13.70
C HIS A 4 15.12 0.67 -12.79
N LEU A 5 15.15 2.00 -12.91
CA LEU A 5 14.21 2.85 -12.19
C LEU A 5 12.77 2.56 -12.64
N ASP A 6 12.53 2.41 -13.95
CA ASP A 6 11.19 2.07 -14.46
C ASP A 6 10.64 0.77 -13.86
N ASP A 7 11.49 -0.25 -13.72
CA ASP A 7 11.07 -1.54 -13.17
C ASP A 7 10.85 -1.46 -11.65
N GLU A 8 11.65 -0.69 -10.93
CA GLU A 8 11.41 -0.42 -9.50
C GLU A 8 10.12 0.40 -9.28
N LEU A 9 9.85 1.41 -10.11
CA LEU A 9 8.61 2.18 -10.05
C LEU A 9 7.38 1.32 -10.35
N LYS A 10 7.50 0.34 -11.27
CA LYS A 10 6.44 -0.66 -11.49
C LYS A 10 6.24 -1.54 -10.27
N ASN A 11 7.31 -2.02 -9.64
CA ASN A 11 7.22 -2.82 -8.42
C ASN A 11 6.57 -2.04 -7.28
N TYR A 12 7.00 -0.80 -7.07
CA TYR A 12 6.42 0.12 -6.09
C TYR A 12 4.91 0.31 -6.32
N LYS A 13 4.51 0.57 -7.57
CA LYS A 13 3.10 0.66 -7.96
C LYS A 13 2.32 -0.64 -7.67
N LEU A 14 2.91 -1.79 -7.96
CA LEU A 14 2.26 -3.09 -7.73
C LEU A 14 2.05 -3.36 -6.25
N LYS A 15 2.99 -2.97 -5.38
CA LYS A 15 2.81 -3.07 -3.92
C LYS A 15 1.67 -2.17 -3.44
N LEU A 16 1.64 -0.91 -3.86
CA LEU A 16 0.54 0.01 -3.57
C LEU A 16 -0.82 -0.59 -3.96
N LEU A 17 -0.93 -1.11 -5.18
CA LEU A 17 -2.18 -1.72 -5.67
C LEU A 17 -2.61 -2.95 -4.84
N LYS A 18 -1.65 -3.77 -4.39
CA LYS A 18 -1.94 -4.93 -3.53
C LYS A 18 -2.46 -4.48 -2.16
N MET A 19 -1.79 -3.53 -1.53
CA MET A 19 -2.21 -2.99 -0.24
C MET A 19 -3.61 -2.39 -0.34
N THR A 20 -3.90 -1.59 -1.38
CA THR A 20 -5.23 -1.02 -1.57
C THR A 20 -6.31 -2.08 -1.79
N ALA A 21 -6.00 -3.20 -2.46
CA ALA A 21 -6.95 -4.29 -2.65
C ALA A 21 -7.29 -4.99 -1.32
N LEU A 22 -6.34 -5.09 -0.39
CA LEU A 22 -6.58 -5.62 0.95
C LEU A 22 -7.40 -4.68 1.80
N VAL A 23 -7.15 -3.37 1.72
CA VAL A 23 -7.98 -2.35 2.35
C VAL A 23 -9.43 -2.41 1.83
N GLU A 24 -9.62 -2.56 0.52
CA GLU A 24 -10.95 -2.73 -0.07
C GLU A 24 -11.68 -3.98 0.46
N ASP A 25 -10.99 -5.13 0.57
CA ASP A 25 -11.54 -6.35 1.17
C ASP A 25 -11.88 -6.14 2.66
N ALA A 26 -11.00 -5.49 3.42
CA ALA A 26 -11.22 -5.19 4.83
C ALA A 26 -12.46 -4.31 5.04
N ILE A 27 -12.66 -3.29 4.20
CA ILE A 27 -13.87 -2.45 4.21
C ILE A 27 -15.11 -3.30 3.91
N HIS A 28 -15.07 -4.13 2.86
CA HIS A 28 -16.18 -4.98 2.49
C HIS A 28 -16.57 -5.94 3.63
N GLN A 29 -15.59 -6.61 4.23
CA GLN A 29 -15.79 -7.54 5.34
C GLN A 29 -16.28 -6.83 6.61
N SER A 30 -15.81 -5.60 6.87
CA SER A 30 -16.29 -4.78 8.00
C SER A 30 -17.78 -4.47 7.88
N ILE A 31 -18.22 -4.06 6.69
CA ILE A 31 -19.63 -3.77 6.42
C ILE A 31 -20.46 -5.05 6.57
N GLU A 32 -19.98 -6.17 6.04
CA GLU A 32 -20.67 -7.45 6.15
C GLU A 32 -20.78 -7.95 7.60
N ALA A 33 -19.71 -7.80 8.38
CA ALA A 33 -19.69 -8.15 9.79
C ALA A 33 -20.72 -7.34 10.58
N LEU A 34 -20.80 -6.03 10.32
CA LEU A 34 -21.78 -5.15 10.94
C LEU A 34 -23.21 -5.54 10.54
N ARG A 35 -23.47 -5.72 9.24
CA ARG A 35 -24.79 -6.07 8.69
C ARG A 35 -25.34 -7.36 9.29
N THR A 36 -24.48 -8.37 9.44
CA THR A 36 -24.85 -9.70 9.94
C THR A 36 -24.69 -9.86 11.45
N ARG A 37 -24.18 -8.84 12.14
CA ARG A 37 -23.75 -8.89 13.54
C ARG A 37 -22.78 -10.06 13.82
N ASN A 38 -21.94 -10.37 12.84
CA ASN A 38 -20.97 -11.46 12.94
C ASN A 38 -19.70 -10.99 13.66
N LYS A 39 -19.62 -11.28 14.96
CA LYS A 39 -18.47 -10.94 15.80
C LYS A 39 -17.17 -11.58 15.31
N TYR A 40 -17.19 -12.82 14.82
CA TYR A 40 -15.98 -13.52 14.37
C TYR A 40 -15.40 -12.87 13.11
N LEU A 41 -16.25 -12.44 12.18
CA LEU A 41 -15.79 -11.72 10.99
C LEU A 41 -15.18 -10.37 11.37
N ALA A 42 -15.81 -9.63 12.29
CA ALA A 42 -15.25 -8.37 12.79
C ALA A 42 -13.86 -8.57 13.45
N GLU A 43 -13.72 -9.59 14.31
CA GLU A 43 -12.41 -9.92 14.91
C GLU A 43 -11.37 -10.34 13.87
N SER A 44 -11.78 -11.02 12.80
CA SER A 44 -10.90 -11.38 11.70
C SER A 44 -10.40 -10.15 10.93
N VAL A 45 -11.27 -9.16 10.69
CA VAL A 45 -10.85 -7.92 10.02
C VAL A 45 -9.83 -7.17 10.86
N ILE A 46 -10.10 -7.00 12.16
CA ILE A 46 -9.16 -6.33 13.09
C ILE A 46 -7.79 -7.02 13.10
N LYS A 47 -7.75 -8.37 13.06
CA LYS A 47 -6.47 -9.10 13.05
C LYS A 47 -5.71 -8.96 11.74
N ARG A 48 -6.42 -8.82 10.61
CA ARG A 48 -5.83 -8.68 9.27
C ARG A 48 -5.33 -7.26 8.99
N ASP A 49 -5.73 -6.29 9.79
CA ASP A 49 -5.25 -4.90 9.71
C ASP A 49 -3.72 -4.82 9.84
N ASN A 50 -3.12 -5.64 10.71
CA ASN A 50 -1.66 -5.72 10.84
C ASN A 50 -0.94 -6.03 9.52
N GLU A 51 -1.55 -6.81 8.61
CA GLU A 51 -0.95 -7.13 7.30
C GLU A 51 -0.92 -5.88 6.39
N ILE A 52 -1.93 -5.01 6.52
CA ILE A 52 -1.99 -3.73 5.80
C ILE A 52 -0.91 -2.79 6.34
N ASP A 53 -0.77 -2.68 7.67
CA ASP A 53 0.26 -1.88 8.32
C ASP A 53 1.67 -2.32 7.92
N GLU A 54 1.94 -3.63 7.87
CA GLU A 54 3.21 -4.17 7.41
C GLU A 54 3.52 -3.77 5.96
N MET A 55 2.52 -3.87 5.07
CA MET A 55 2.67 -3.45 3.68
C MET A 55 2.87 -1.94 3.53
N GLU A 56 2.19 -1.13 4.35
CA GLU A 56 2.36 0.31 4.36
C GLU A 56 3.82 0.68 4.67
N ASN A 57 4.37 0.09 5.74
CA ASN A 57 5.78 0.27 6.12
C ASN A 57 6.75 -0.16 5.01
N GLU A 58 6.51 -1.31 4.37
CA GLU A 58 7.34 -1.77 3.24
C GLU A 58 7.30 -0.82 2.04
N ILE A 59 6.14 -0.22 1.77
CA ILE A 59 5.96 0.75 0.69
C ILE A 59 6.70 2.04 1.03
N GLU A 60 6.61 2.53 2.26
CA GLU A 60 7.37 3.71 2.70
C GLU A 60 8.87 3.50 2.62
N GLU A 61 9.37 2.35 3.08
CA GLU A 61 10.80 2.01 3.00
C GLU A 61 11.27 2.00 1.54
N GLN A 62 10.52 1.33 0.65
CA GLN A 62 10.85 1.32 -0.77
C GLN A 62 10.81 2.72 -1.40
N ALA A 63 9.88 3.59 -0.99
CA ALA A 63 9.83 4.96 -1.47
C ALA A 63 11.11 5.73 -1.07
N ILE A 64 11.54 5.60 0.18
CA ILE A 64 12.77 6.24 0.67
C ILE A 64 14.01 5.71 -0.08
N GLU A 65 14.10 4.39 -0.30
CA GLU A 65 15.17 3.78 -1.09
C GLU A 65 15.22 4.33 -2.52
N LEU A 66 14.07 4.45 -3.18
CA LEU A 66 13.99 4.97 -4.55
C LEU A 66 14.45 6.43 -4.62
N LEU A 67 14.04 7.25 -3.65
CA LEU A 67 14.47 8.65 -3.55
C LEU A 67 15.98 8.76 -3.33
N ALA A 68 16.54 7.93 -2.44
CA ALA A 68 17.96 7.96 -2.08
C ALA A 68 18.86 7.45 -3.21
N LEU A 69 18.47 6.36 -3.88
CA LEU A 69 19.31 5.68 -4.88
C LEU A 69 19.29 6.38 -6.24
N PHE A 70 18.13 6.86 -6.68
CA PHE A 70 17.96 7.34 -8.07
C PHE A 70 17.81 8.87 -8.19
N GLN A 71 17.55 9.58 -7.09
CA GLN A 71 17.31 11.03 -7.09
C GLN A 71 16.32 11.46 -8.21
N PRO A 72 15.12 10.85 -8.28
CA PRO A 72 14.17 11.08 -9.36
C PRO A 72 13.65 12.52 -9.36
N MET A 73 13.23 13.00 -10.54
CA MET A 73 12.80 14.38 -10.75
C MET A 73 11.43 14.45 -11.42
N ALA A 74 10.75 15.58 -11.26
CA ALA A 74 9.49 15.90 -11.92
C ALA A 74 8.40 14.84 -11.74
N GLY A 75 8.13 14.02 -12.76
CA GLY A 75 7.05 13.03 -12.79
C GLY A 75 7.28 11.91 -11.78
N ASP A 76 8.48 11.34 -11.78
CA ASP A 76 8.81 10.18 -10.94
C ASP A 76 8.84 10.54 -9.45
N LEU A 77 9.40 11.72 -9.13
CA LEU A 77 9.37 12.26 -7.77
C LEU A 77 7.93 12.46 -7.27
N ARG A 78 7.06 13.03 -8.12
CA ARG A 78 5.65 13.23 -7.79
C ARG A 78 4.94 11.90 -7.61
N PHE A 79 5.25 10.90 -8.44
CA PHE A 79 4.66 9.58 -8.35
C PHE A 79 4.99 8.90 -7.02
N ILE A 80 6.27 8.89 -6.63
CA ILE A 80 6.72 8.30 -5.36
C ILE A 80 6.09 9.04 -4.16
N THR A 81 6.18 10.38 -4.13
CA THR A 81 5.65 11.17 -3.01
C THR A 81 4.13 11.13 -2.91
N THR A 82 3.41 11.04 -4.03
CA THR A 82 1.96 10.80 -4.01
C THR A 82 1.64 9.41 -3.46
N GLY A 83 2.43 8.40 -3.84
CA GLY A 83 2.29 7.04 -3.32
C GLY A 83 2.41 7.00 -1.79
N MET A 84 3.37 7.75 -1.22
CA MET A 84 3.56 7.92 0.23
C MET A 84 2.45 8.71 0.95
N HIS A 85 1.56 9.37 0.22
CA HIS A 85 0.44 10.11 0.82
C HIS A 85 -0.89 9.40 0.65
N VAL A 86 -1.00 8.48 -0.31
CA VAL A 86 -2.23 7.73 -0.58
C VAL A 86 -2.36 6.53 0.35
N ASN A 87 -1.23 6.04 0.90
CA ASN A 87 -1.20 4.95 1.87
C ASN A 87 -1.47 5.39 3.32
N THR A 88 -1.25 6.66 3.68
CA THR A 88 -1.52 7.26 5.01
C THR A 88 -2.93 7.86 5.12
#